data_AF-A0A3L7MQH8-F1
#
_entry.id   AF-A0A3L7MQH8-F1
#
_cell.length_a   1.000
_cell.length_b   1.000
_cell.length_c   1.000
_cell.angle_alpha   90.00
_cell.angle_beta   90.00
_cell.angle_gamma   90.00
#
_symmetry.space_group_name_H-M   'P 1'
#
loop_
_entity.id
_entity.type
_entity.pdbx_description
1 polymer ?
#
loop_
_entity_poly.entity_id
_entity_poly.type
_entity_poly.pdbx_seq_one_letter_code
_entity_poly.pdbx_strand_id
1 'polypeptide(L)'
;MESAAMFLSRCFRRTVLFVHASLLLFFTGITLMSAETADDWKQVELFVQRQQPKSALEALLPLEAKALKLQDFPEIARSIATRAILETADRPPDDGERLRMLTAAIKNAPAQTVPVLDAIGANWTWNFFLVNRWRYAQRSTGGSAADAPIET
;
A
#
# COMPACT_ATOMS: atom_id res chain seq x y z
N MET A 1 -56.71 -10.70 30.22
CA MET A 1 -56.17 -10.53 28.86
C MET A 1 -54.81 -9.80 28.81
N GLU A 2 -54.18 -9.47 29.96
CA GLU A 2 -52.90 -8.74 30.00
C GLU A 2 -51.64 -9.61 30.12
N SER A 3 -51.78 -10.90 30.44
CA SER A 3 -50.62 -11.72 30.83
C SER A 3 -49.77 -12.23 29.65
N ALA A 4 -50.33 -12.34 28.44
CA ALA A 4 -49.64 -12.89 27.28
C ALA A 4 -48.73 -11.85 26.58
N ALA A 5 -49.13 -10.58 26.57
CA ALA A 5 -48.37 -9.51 25.90
C ALA A 5 -47.07 -9.14 26.63
N MET A 6 -47.02 -9.36 27.95
CA MET A 6 -45.87 -9.03 28.79
C MET A 6 -44.73 -10.07 28.71
N PHE A 7 -45.04 -11.31 28.33
CA PHE A 7 -44.03 -12.37 28.16
C PHE A 7 -43.26 -12.25 26.84
N LEU A 8 -43.95 -11.93 25.74
CA LEU A 8 -43.35 -11.80 24.41
C LEU A 8 -42.36 -10.63 24.33
N SER A 9 -42.67 -9.52 25.00
CA SER A 9 -41.82 -8.32 25.05
C SER A 9 -40.57 -8.49 25.93
N ARG A 10 -40.62 -9.36 26.96
CA ARG A 10 -39.48 -9.70 27.81
C ARG A 10 -38.49 -10.67 27.13
N CYS A 11 -38.97 -11.57 26.27
CA CYS A 11 -38.11 -12.44 25.45
C CYS A 11 -37.37 -11.65 24.37
N PHE A 12 -38.07 -10.77 23.64
CA PHE A 12 -37.46 -9.96 22.57
C PHE A 12 -36.38 -8.99 23.09
N ARG A 13 -36.61 -8.35 24.24
CA ARG A 13 -35.68 -7.38 24.85
C ARG A 13 -34.40 -8.02 25.42
N ARG A 14 -34.46 -9.29 25.87
CA ARG A 14 -33.28 -10.05 26.32
C ARG A 14 -32.41 -10.51 25.16
N THR A 15 -33.01 -10.90 24.03
CA THR A 15 -32.26 -11.33 22.84
C THR A 15 -31.53 -10.16 22.17
N VAL A 16 -32.16 -8.98 22.07
CA VAL A 16 -31.54 -7.78 21.48
C VAL A 16 -30.35 -7.26 22.32
N LEU A 17 -30.45 -7.31 23.65
CA LEU A 17 -29.36 -6.93 24.56
C LEU A 17 -28.17 -7.92 24.51
N PHE A 18 -28.42 -9.22 24.35
CA PHE A 18 -27.37 -10.23 24.17
C PHE A 18 -26.63 -10.09 22.85
N VAL A 19 -27.34 -9.77 21.75
CA VAL A 19 -26.73 -9.54 20.42
C VAL A 19 -25.87 -8.27 20.43
N HIS A 20 -26.30 -7.19 21.10
CA HIS A 20 -25.48 -5.97 21.23
C HIS A 20 -24.25 -6.18 22.13
N ALA A 21 -24.38 -6.95 23.22
CA ALA A 21 -23.25 -7.26 24.09
C ALA A 21 -22.18 -8.14 23.41
N SER A 22 -22.59 -9.07 22.54
CA SER A 22 -21.66 -9.87 21.72
C SER A 22 -21.05 -9.08 20.55
N LEU A 23 -21.77 -8.11 19.97
CA LEU A 23 -21.24 -7.24 18.91
C LEU A 23 -20.19 -6.24 19.45
N LEU A 24 -20.32 -5.78 20.69
CA LEU A 24 -19.36 -4.90 21.35
C LEU A 24 -18.07 -5.61 21.80
N LEU A 25 -18.13 -6.91 22.10
CA LEU A 25 -16.95 -7.73 22.45
C LEU A 25 -16.11 -8.14 21.22
N PHE A 26 -16.68 -8.11 20.02
CA PHE A 26 -15.95 -8.41 18.78
C PHE A 26 -15.14 -7.20 18.25
N PHE A 27 -15.52 -5.98 18.62
CA PHE A 27 -14.88 -4.76 18.12
C PHE A 27 -13.65 -4.32 18.95
N THR A 28 -13.54 -4.74 20.21
CA THR A 28 -12.44 -4.36 21.13
C THR A 28 -11.20 -5.24 21.04
N GLY A 29 -11.23 -6.35 20.31
CA GLY A 29 -10.12 -7.32 20.27
C GLY A 29 -8.97 -7.00 19.31
N ILE A 30 -9.09 -6.00 18.42
CA ILE A 30 -8.16 -5.82 17.28
C ILE A 30 -7.00 -4.84 17.59
N THR A 31 -7.02 -4.10 18.70
CA THR A 31 -6.14 -2.92 18.88
C THR A 31 -4.73 -3.18 19.44
N LEU A 32 -4.35 -4.40 19.79
CA LEU A 32 -3.11 -4.63 20.57
C LEU A 32 -1.82 -4.87 19.76
N MET A 33 -1.87 -5.08 18.44
CA MET A 33 -0.66 -5.42 17.66
C MET A 33 0.00 -4.23 16.94
N SER A 34 -0.65 -3.06 16.88
CA SER A 34 -0.20 -1.94 16.03
C SER A 34 0.79 -0.97 16.70
N ALA A 35 1.02 -1.06 18.01
CA ALA A 35 1.77 -0.03 18.74
C ALA A 35 3.29 -0.19 18.66
N GLU A 36 3.80 -1.42 18.54
CA GLU A 36 5.24 -1.69 18.58
C GLU A 36 5.96 -1.30 17.26
N THR A 37 5.32 -1.50 16.11
CA THR A 37 5.89 -1.15 14.80
C THR A 37 6.00 0.36 14.56
N ALA A 38 5.14 1.17 15.19
CA ALA A 38 5.17 2.63 15.04
C ALA A 38 6.46 3.26 15.60
N ASP A 39 7.12 2.62 16.56
CA ASP A 39 8.39 3.12 17.13
C ASP A 39 9.58 2.83 16.20
N ASP A 40 9.61 1.62 15.62
CA ASP A 40 10.66 1.15 14.71
C ASP A 40 10.79 2.05 13.45
N TRP A 41 9.67 2.60 12.95
CA TRP A 41 9.66 3.46 11.76
C TRP A 41 10.17 4.88 11.96
N LYS A 42 10.27 5.37 13.20
CA LYS A 42 10.59 6.78 13.48
C LYS A 42 11.92 7.21 12.87
N GLN A 43 12.93 6.34 12.89
CA GLN A 43 14.23 6.63 12.30
C GLN A 43 14.17 6.72 10.78
N VAL A 44 13.48 5.78 10.13
CA VAL A 44 13.28 5.81 8.66
C VAL A 44 12.57 7.10 8.27
N GLU A 45 11.48 7.44 8.96
CA GLU A 45 10.70 8.65 8.70
C GLU A 45 11.51 9.92 8.96
N LEU A 46 12.35 9.95 10.00
CA LEU A 46 13.26 11.07 10.26
C LEU A 46 14.24 11.29 9.10
N PHE A 47 14.84 10.22 8.58
CA PHE A 47 15.76 10.32 7.45
C PHE A 47 15.05 10.70 6.15
N VAL A 48 13.84 10.19 5.91
CA VAL A 48 12.99 10.60 4.78
C VAL A 48 12.66 12.09 4.85
N GLN A 49 12.22 12.59 6.01
CA GLN A 49 11.92 14.00 6.23
C GLN A 49 13.15 14.89 6.00
N ARG A 50 14.34 14.39 6.36
CA ARG A 50 15.62 15.06 6.13
C ARG A 50 16.17 14.92 4.71
N GLN A 51 15.44 14.26 3.80
CA GLN A 51 15.89 13.98 2.43
C GLN A 51 17.22 13.21 2.40
N GLN A 52 17.39 12.24 3.31
CA GLN A 52 18.58 11.39 3.43
C GLN A 52 18.23 9.94 3.01
N PRO A 53 18.02 9.67 1.72
CA PRO A 53 17.50 8.38 1.26
C PRO A 53 18.44 7.21 1.56
N LYS A 54 19.76 7.43 1.54
CA LYS A 54 20.75 6.39 1.89
C LYS A 54 20.65 5.97 3.36
N SER A 55 20.61 6.94 4.27
CA SER A 55 20.45 6.69 5.71
C SER A 55 19.07 6.11 6.04
N ALA A 56 18.02 6.56 5.35
CA ALA A 56 16.69 5.95 5.46
C ALA A 56 16.71 4.48 5.03
N LEU A 57 17.43 4.15 3.94
CA LEU A 57 17.56 2.78 3.46
C LEU A 57 18.33 1.90 4.44
N GLU A 58 19.45 2.40 4.99
CA GLU A 58 20.22 1.71 6.03
C GLU A 58 19.38 1.41 7.28
N ALA A 59 18.51 2.34 7.68
CA ALA A 59 17.58 2.15 8.79
C ALA A 59 16.42 1.18 8.44
N LEU A 60 16.00 1.13 7.18
CA LEU A 60 14.87 0.31 6.72
C LEU A 60 15.24 -1.18 6.57
N LEU A 61 16.43 -1.49 6.06
CA LEU A 61 16.83 -2.88 5.75
C LEU A 61 16.74 -3.84 6.96
N PRO A 62 17.14 -3.45 8.20
CA PRO A 62 16.94 -4.29 9.37
C PRO A 62 15.45 -4.55 9.70
N LEU A 63 14.57 -3.58 9.46
CA LEU A 63 13.13 -3.72 9.67
C LEU A 63 12.53 -4.71 8.66
N GLU A 64 12.89 -4.59 7.38
CA GLU A 64 12.47 -5.53 6.34
C GLU A 64 12.91 -6.96 6.69
N ALA A 65 14.16 -7.13 7.16
CA ALA A 65 14.68 -8.42 7.58
C ALA A 65 13.98 -8.99 8.82
N LYS A 66 13.64 -8.16 9.81
CA LYS A 66 12.85 -8.54 10.99
C LYS A 66 11.45 -8.99 10.57
N ALA A 67 10.78 -8.22 9.71
CA ALA A 67 9.45 -8.51 9.20
C ALA A 67 9.40 -9.82 8.42
N LEU A 68 10.41 -10.10 7.57
CA LEU A 68 10.54 -11.37 6.86
C LEU A 68 10.66 -12.57 7.81
N LYS A 69 11.43 -12.45 8.90
CA LYS A 69 11.56 -13.52 9.91
C LYS A 69 10.27 -13.76 10.67
N LEU A 70 9.52 -12.70 10.96
CA LEU A 70 8.24 -12.77 11.68
C LEU A 70 7.05 -13.07 10.76
N GLN A 71 7.28 -13.12 9.44
CA GLN A 71 6.23 -13.22 8.42
C GLN A 71 5.16 -12.13 8.55
N ASP A 72 5.56 -10.93 8.96
CA ASP A 72 4.68 -9.76 9.04
C ASP A 72 4.44 -9.19 7.63
N PHE A 73 3.48 -9.77 6.92
CA PHE A 73 3.21 -9.44 5.52
C PHE A 73 2.89 -7.95 5.27
N PRO A 74 2.08 -7.26 6.10
CA PRO A 74 1.89 -5.81 5.98
C PRO A 74 3.20 -5.04 6.05
N GLU A 75 4.07 -5.36 7.02
CA GLU A 75 5.34 -4.68 7.23
C GLU A 75 6.34 -4.98 6.10
N ILE A 76 6.38 -6.22 5.60
CA ILE A 76 7.16 -6.61 4.43
C ILE A 76 6.73 -5.81 3.20
N ALA A 77 5.42 -5.69 2.95
CA ALA A 77 4.90 -4.95 1.80
C ALA A 77 5.26 -3.44 1.88
N ARG A 78 5.07 -2.83 3.06
CA ARG A 78 5.47 -1.43 3.31
C ARG A 78 6.96 -1.23 3.10
N SER A 79 7.79 -2.15 3.59
CA SER A 79 9.25 -2.08 3.46
C SER A 79 9.69 -2.18 2.00
N ILE A 80 9.20 -3.17 1.24
CA ILE A 80 9.54 -3.34 -0.17
C ILE A 80 9.17 -2.10 -0.99
N ALA A 81 7.96 -1.56 -0.81
CA ALA A 81 7.53 -0.37 -1.52
C ALA A 81 8.36 0.87 -1.13
N THR A 82 8.64 1.05 0.16
CA THR A 82 9.48 2.17 0.65
C THR A 82 10.89 2.06 0.09
N ARG A 83 11.48 0.86 0.07
CA ARG A 83 12.81 0.62 -0.46
C ARG A 83 12.93 1.05 -1.92
N ALA A 84 11.95 0.69 -2.76
CA ALA A 84 11.93 1.12 -4.16
C ALA A 84 11.89 2.66 -4.31
N ILE A 85 11.22 3.39 -3.41
CA ILE A 85 11.25 4.86 -3.40
C ILE A 85 12.63 5.38 -3.01
N LEU A 86 13.23 4.83 -1.96
CA LEU A 86 14.53 5.28 -1.44
C LEU A 86 15.68 5.00 -2.41
N GLU A 87 15.68 3.82 -3.04
CA GLU A 87 16.68 3.41 -4.03
C GLU A 87 16.63 4.25 -5.32
N THR A 88 15.51 4.95 -5.56
CA THR A 88 15.31 5.80 -6.75
C THR A 88 15.14 7.29 -6.42
N ALA A 89 15.46 7.69 -5.18
CA ALA A 89 15.22 9.05 -4.71
C ALA A 89 16.06 10.13 -5.41
N ASP A 90 17.16 9.76 -6.07
CA ASP A 90 18.02 10.64 -6.87
C ASP A 90 17.49 10.85 -8.30
N ARG A 91 16.46 10.10 -8.71
CA ARG A 91 15.92 10.11 -10.07
C ARG A 91 14.68 11.01 -10.18
N PRO A 92 14.45 11.61 -11.36
CA PRO A 92 13.27 12.43 -11.56
C PRO A 92 11.99 11.57 -11.58
N PRO A 93 10.82 12.13 -11.22
CA PRO A 93 9.55 11.39 -11.18
C PRO A 93 9.08 10.81 -12.52
N ASP A 94 9.59 11.33 -13.65
CA ASP A 94 9.28 10.85 -15.00
C ASP A 94 10.19 9.68 -15.44
N ASP A 95 11.17 9.26 -14.61
CA ASP A 95 11.95 8.04 -14.80
C ASP A 95 11.14 6.81 -14.35
N GLY A 96 11.14 5.76 -15.18
CA GLY A 96 10.45 4.50 -14.92
C GLY A 96 11.22 3.55 -14.00
N GLU A 97 12.43 3.90 -13.53
CA GLU A 97 13.26 3.01 -12.72
C GLU A 97 12.55 2.54 -11.45
N ARG A 98 11.82 3.43 -10.77
CA ARG A 98 11.06 3.06 -9.55
C ARG A 98 10.05 1.95 -9.80
N LEU A 99 9.38 1.98 -10.96
CA LEU A 99 8.46 0.92 -11.38
C LEU A 99 9.19 -0.38 -11.71
N ARG A 100 10.35 -0.30 -12.39
CA ARG A 100 11.18 -1.47 -12.68
C ARG A 100 11.67 -2.15 -11.41
N MET A 101 12.14 -1.37 -10.43
CA MET A 101 12.60 -1.89 -9.14
C MET A 101 11.47 -2.55 -8.35
N LEU A 102 10.30 -1.90 -8.24
CA LEU A 102 9.14 -2.51 -7.58
C LEU A 102 8.71 -3.81 -8.28
N THR A 103 8.63 -3.81 -9.61
CA THR A 103 8.29 -5.00 -10.41
C THR A 103 9.30 -6.14 -10.19
N ALA A 104 10.59 -5.82 -10.10
CA ALA A 104 11.62 -6.81 -9.79
C ALA A 104 11.50 -7.35 -8.37
N ALA A 105 11.19 -6.49 -7.39
CA ALA A 105 11.00 -6.89 -6.01
C ALA A 105 9.79 -7.81 -5.82
N ILE A 106 8.67 -7.54 -6.51
CA ILE A 106 7.45 -8.37 -6.48
C ILE A 106 7.73 -9.82 -6.88
N LYS A 107 8.63 -10.06 -7.85
CA LYS A 107 8.98 -11.43 -8.29
C LYS A 107 9.56 -12.32 -7.19
N ASN A 108 10.23 -11.70 -6.20
CA ASN A 108 10.88 -12.40 -5.10
C ASN A 108 10.13 -12.21 -3.77
N ALA A 109 9.02 -11.47 -3.76
CA ALA A 109 8.26 -11.18 -2.56
C ALA A 109 7.42 -12.39 -2.13
N PRO A 110 7.10 -12.52 -0.82
CA PRO A 110 6.15 -13.54 -0.35
C PRO A 110 4.80 -13.40 -1.05
N ALA A 111 4.18 -14.51 -1.44
CA ALA A 111 2.93 -14.50 -2.21
C ALA A 111 1.80 -13.69 -1.55
N GLN A 112 1.79 -13.60 -0.21
CA GLN A 112 0.81 -12.85 0.57
C GLN A 112 0.92 -11.33 0.40
N THR A 113 2.10 -10.80 0.04
CA THR A 113 2.31 -9.36 -0.13
C THR A 113 2.05 -8.88 -1.55
N VAL A 114 2.08 -9.79 -2.53
CA VAL A 114 1.95 -9.50 -3.96
C VAL A 114 0.71 -8.67 -4.29
N PRO A 115 -0.52 -8.97 -3.81
CA PRO A 115 -1.70 -8.18 -4.19
C PRO A 115 -1.60 -6.70 -3.79
N VAL A 116 -1.01 -6.40 -2.63
CA VAL A 116 -0.83 -5.02 -2.16
C VAL A 116 0.26 -4.32 -2.97
N LEU A 117 1.37 -5.01 -3.24
CA LEU A 117 2.46 -4.46 -4.04
C LEU A 117 2.04 -4.20 -5.49
N ASP A 118 1.20 -5.06 -6.08
CA ASP A 118 0.61 -4.85 -7.40
C ASP A 118 -0.31 -3.63 -7.42
N ALA A 119 -1.13 -3.43 -6.38
CA ALA A 119 -1.97 -2.24 -6.26
C ALA A 119 -1.14 -0.95 -6.16
N ILE A 120 -0.05 -0.98 -5.40
CA ILE A 120 0.92 0.13 -5.33
C ILE A 120 1.56 0.38 -6.70
N GLY A 121 2.00 -0.69 -7.38
CA GLY A 121 2.60 -0.62 -8.72
C GLY A 121 1.64 -0.07 -9.77
N ALA A 122 0.36 -0.45 -9.72
CA ALA A 122 -0.68 0.08 -10.61
C ALA A 122 -0.90 1.58 -10.38
N ASN A 123 -0.99 2.02 -9.11
CA ASN A 123 -1.10 3.44 -8.80
C ASN A 123 0.13 4.23 -9.27
N TRP A 124 1.34 3.70 -9.09
CA TRP A 124 2.56 4.35 -9.60
C TRP A 124 2.61 4.38 -11.12
N THR A 125 2.10 3.34 -11.79
CA THR A 125 2.03 3.28 -13.25
C THR A 125 1.12 4.37 -13.79
N TRP A 126 -0.03 4.59 -13.14
CA TRP A 126 -0.92 5.69 -13.48
C TRP A 126 -0.23 7.05 -13.35
N ASN A 127 0.45 7.30 -12.23
CA ASN A 127 1.19 8.54 -12.02
C ASN A 127 2.30 8.74 -13.05
N PHE A 128 3.06 7.69 -13.36
CA PHE A 128 4.09 7.71 -14.40
C PHE A 128 3.51 8.09 -15.76
N PHE A 129 2.36 7.52 -16.13
CA PHE A 129 1.63 7.89 -17.34
C PHE A 129 1.23 9.37 -17.33
N LEU A 130 0.66 9.87 -16.23
CA LEU A 130 0.23 11.26 -16.12
C LEU A 130 1.39 12.24 -16.34
N VAL A 131 2.56 11.98 -15.75
CA VAL A 131 3.75 12.82 -15.90
C VAL A 131 4.33 12.74 -17.32
N ASN A 132 4.25 11.57 -17.97
CA ASN A 132 4.80 11.34 -19.31
C ASN A 132 3.79 11.54 -20.45
N ARG A 133 2.54 11.94 -20.17
CA ARG A 133 1.47 12.04 -21.18
C ARG A 133 1.81 12.88 -22.42
N TRP A 134 2.57 13.96 -22.22
CA TRP A 134 2.97 14.87 -23.30
C TRP A 134 3.94 14.22 -24.28
N ARG A 135 4.85 13.36 -23.80
CA ARG A 135 5.78 12.59 -24.64
C ARG A 135 5.02 11.60 -25.53
N TYR A 136 3.98 10.98 -24.99
CA TYR A 136 3.14 10.06 -25.77
C TYR A 136 2.38 10.82 -26.86
N ALA A 137 1.76 11.96 -26.53
CA ALA A 137 1.08 12.81 -27.51
C ALA A 137 2.03 13.29 -28.63
N GLN A 138 3.24 13.72 -28.29
CA GLN A 138 4.23 14.18 -29.26
C GLN A 138 4.66 13.07 -30.25
N ARG A 139 4.84 11.82 -29.76
CA ARG A 139 5.16 10.68 -30.62
C ARG A 139 3.99 10.29 -31.54
N SER A 140 2.76 10.39 -31.06
CA SER A 140 1.57 10.09 -31.87
C SER A 140 1.39 11.08 -33.03
N THR A 141 1.61 12.38 -32.80
CA THR A 141 1.48 13.40 -33.86
C THR A 141 2.60 13.32 -34.89
N GLY A 142 3.84 13.04 -34.46
CA GLY A 142 4.98 12.88 -35.37
C GLY A 142 4.91 11.60 -36.22
N GLY A 143 4.29 10.53 -35.69
CA GLY A 143 4.05 9.30 -36.43
C GLY A 143 3.06 9.45 -37.59
N SER A 144 1.98 10.21 -37.41
CA SER A 144 1.00 10.45 -38.50
C SER A 144 1.52 11.35 -39.62
N ALA A 145 2.53 12.19 -39.38
CA ALA A 145 3.14 13.02 -40.43
C ALA A 145 4.13 12.26 -41.33
N ALA A 146 4.68 11.14 -40.84
CA ALA A 146 5.59 10.28 -41.61
C ALA A 146 4.85 9.41 -42.66
N ASP A 147 3.53 9.29 -42.55
CA ASP A 147 2.65 8.58 -43.50
C ASP A 147 1.98 9.52 -44.52
N ALA A 148 2.42 10.77 -44.64
CA ALA A 148 1.95 11.66 -45.70
C ALA A 148 2.31 11.07 -47.07
N PRO A 149 1.37 10.97 -48.03
CA PRO A 149 1.67 10.46 -49.36
C PRO A 149 2.82 11.26 -49.97
N ILE A 150 3.90 10.58 -50.37
CA ILE A 150 4.89 11.17 -51.26
C ILE A 150 4.14 11.46 -52.57
N GLU A 151 3.82 12.74 -52.83
CA GLU A 151 3.30 13.15 -54.13
C GLU A 151 4.35 12.80 -55.20
N THR A 152 4.01 11.84 -56.06
CA THR A 152 4.73 11.49 -57.29
C THR A 152 4.21 12.29 -58.47
#